data_AF-A0A0C9SZW0-F1
#
_entry.id   AF-A0A0C9SZW0-F1
#
_cell.length_a   1.000
_cell.length_b   1.000
_cell.length_c   1.000
_cell.angle_alpha   90.00
_cell.angle_beta   90.00
_cell.angle_gamma   90.00
#
_symmetry.space_group_name_H-M   'P 1'
#
loop_
_entity.id
_entity.type
_entity.pdbx_description
1 polymer ?
#
loop_
_entity_poly.entity_id
_entity_poly.type
_entity_poly.pdbx_seq_one_letter_code
_entity_poly.pdbx_strand_id
1 'polypeptide(L)' 'ASSTDAERSFSDGRRQVNFMQHNTSSQTFKSEMAIGSWEGTPLFPDVRRAVDIIEAKGRRS' A
#
# COMPACT_ATOMS: atom_id res chain seq x y z
N ALA A 1 -12.86 -11.35 20.20
CA ALA A 1 -11.43 -11.24 19.89
C ALA A 1 -10.65 -11.52 21.17
N SER A 2 -9.81 -12.55 21.17
CA SER A 2 -8.90 -12.86 22.28
C SER A 2 -7.53 -12.21 22.04
N SER A 3 -6.71 -12.01 23.08
CA SER A 3 -5.34 -11.46 22.93
C SER A 3 -4.55 -12.19 21.84
N THR A 4 -4.70 -13.51 21.77
CA THR A 4 -4.06 -14.38 20.80
C THR A 4 -4.46 -14.08 19.34
N ASP A 5 -5.72 -13.66 19.09
CA ASP A 5 -6.16 -13.24 17.76
C ASP A 5 -5.48 -11.92 17.34
N ALA A 6 -5.32 -10.98 18.26
CA ALA A 6 -4.65 -9.72 17.99
C ALA A 6 -3.16 -9.94 17.70
N GLU A 7 -2.46 -10.72 18.53
CA GLU A 7 -1.05 -11.07 18.32
C GLU A 7 -0.80 -11.81 17.01
N ARG A 8 -1.72 -12.70 16.62
CA ARG A 8 -1.67 -13.39 15.33
C ARG A 8 -1.79 -12.41 14.18
N SER A 9 -2.77 -11.50 14.23
CA SER A 9 -2.98 -10.48 13.20
C SER A 9 -1.76 -9.55 13.06
N PHE A 10 -1.13 -9.15 14.17
CA PHE A 10 0.10 -8.34 14.14
C PHE A 10 1.31 -9.11 13.59
N SER A 11 1.45 -10.38 13.95
CA SER A 11 2.54 -11.24 13.48
C SER A 11 2.43 -11.51 11.98
N ASP A 12 1.22 -11.80 11.49
CA ASP A 12 0.94 -12.00 10.07
C ASP A 12 1.16 -10.71 9.26
N GLY A 13 0.75 -9.56 9.80
CA GLY A 13 1.04 -8.25 9.20
C GLY A 13 2.54 -7.96 9.11
N ARG A 14 3.31 -8.18 10.18
CA ARG A 14 4.77 -8.03 10.18
C ARG A 14 5.45 -8.96 9.18
N ARG A 15 4.98 -10.20 9.07
CA ARG A 15 5.53 -11.19 8.13
C ARG A 15 5.29 -10.77 6.68
N GLN A 16 4.10 -10.27 6.34
CA GLN A 16 3.81 -9.73 5.00
C GLN A 16 4.70 -8.53 4.67
N VAL A 17 4.81 -7.57 5.59
CA VAL A 17 5.68 -6.39 5.42
C VAL A 17 7.14 -6.78 5.22
N ASN A 18 7.65 -7.75 5.98
CA ASN A 18 9.04 -8.19 5.86
C ASN A 18 9.27 -8.91 4.52
N PHE A 19 8.32 -9.75 4.10
CA PHE A 19 8.38 -10.42 2.80
C PHE A 19 8.41 -9.42 1.63
N MET A 20 7.55 -8.41 1.68
CA MET A 20 7.53 -7.34 0.67
C MET A 20 8.85 -6.55 0.68
N GLN A 21 9.38 -6.15 1.84
CA GLN A 21 10.63 -5.40 1.90
C GLN A 21 11.85 -6.16 1.37
N HIS A 22 11.93 -7.47 1.58
CA HIS A 22 13.06 -8.27 1.09
C HIS A 22 12.99 -8.55 -0.42
N ASN A 23 11.79 -8.53 -1.00
CA ASN A 23 11.57 -8.84 -2.41
C ASN A 23 11.37 -7.60 -3.29
N THR A 24 11.22 -6.41 -2.69
CA THR A 24 10.88 -5.16 -3.34
C THR A 24 11.84 -4.04 -2.91
N SER A 25 12.17 -3.11 -3.81
CA SER A 25 13.00 -1.97 -3.44
C SER A 25 12.38 -1.15 -2.31
N SER A 26 13.19 -0.55 -1.43
CA SER A 26 12.69 0.26 -0.31
C SER A 26 11.76 1.40 -0.76
N GLN A 27 12.01 1.99 -1.93
CA GLN A 27 11.16 3.06 -2.48
C GLN A 27 9.80 2.53 -2.95
N THR A 28 9.79 1.38 -3.61
CA THR A 28 8.55 0.74 -4.06
C THR A 28 7.70 0.33 -2.87
N PHE A 29 8.29 -0.28 -1.85
CA PHE A 29 7.61 -0.66 -0.62
C PHE A 29 6.97 0.55 0.10
N LYS A 30 7.72 1.65 0.26
CA LYS A 30 7.20 2.89 0.86
C LYS A 30 6.03 3.48 0.06
N SER A 31 6.11 3.39 -1.27
CA SER A 31 5.07 3.91 -2.16
C SER A 31 3.78 3.10 -2.06
N GLU A 32 3.88 1.77 -2.05
CA GLU A 32 2.71 0.88 -1.89
C GLU A 32 2.03 1.08 -0.54
N MET A 33 2.80 1.18 0.55
CA MET A 33 2.27 1.45 1.88
C MET A 33 1.59 2.82 1.97
N ALA A 34 2.17 3.87 1.37
CA ALA A 34 1.58 5.20 1.36
C ALA A 34 0.25 5.23 0.61
N ILE A 35 0.21 4.67 -0.61
CA ILE A 35 -1.00 4.59 -1.43
C ILE A 35 -2.07 3.76 -0.70
N GLY A 36 -1.70 2.60 -0.16
CA GLY A 36 -2.61 1.75 0.60
C GLY A 36 -3.18 2.44 1.85
N SER A 37 -2.39 3.27 2.53
CA SER A 37 -2.85 4.03 3.71
C SER A 37 -3.80 5.17 3.36
N TRP A 38 -3.75 5.66 2.12
CA TRP A 38 -4.60 6.75 1.67
C TRP A 38 -5.89 6.26 1.01
N GLU A 39 -5.95 5.00 0.57
CA GLU A 39 -7.14 4.37 0.01
C GLU A 39 -8.33 4.49 0.97
N GLY A 40 -9.47 4.97 0.46
CA GLY A 40 -10.67 5.24 1.26
C GLY A 40 -10.62 6.52 2.11
N THR A 41 -9.49 7.25 2.13
CA THR A 41 -9.37 8.55 2.80
C THR A 41 -9.62 9.71 1.82
N PRO A 42 -9.90 10.94 2.31
CA PRO A 42 -10.05 12.11 1.43
C PRO A 42 -8.80 12.44 0.58
N LEU A 43 -7.63 11.89 0.95
CA LEU A 43 -6.37 12.07 0.22
C LEU A 43 -6.28 11.18 -1.02
N PHE A 44 -6.96 10.03 -1.03
CA PHE A 44 -7.02 9.13 -2.18
C PHE A 44 -8.42 8.50 -2.27
N PRO A 45 -9.42 9.32 -2.66
CA PRO A 45 -10.82 8.92 -2.61
C PRO A 45 -11.21 7.92 -3.71
N ASP A 46 -10.44 7.84 -4.79
CA ASP A 46 -10.71 6.93 -5.91
C ASP A 46 -9.43 6.56 -6.66
N VAL A 47 -9.11 5.28 -6.67
CA VAL A 47 -7.97 4.72 -7.42
C VAL A 47 -8.07 4.97 -8.92
N ARG A 48 -9.29 5.07 -9.48
CA ARG A 48 -9.52 5.34 -10.90
C ARG A 48 -8.95 6.70 -11.30
N ARG A 49 -9.05 7.70 -10.43
CA ARG A 49 -8.49 9.04 -10.67
C ARG A 49 -6.97 9.03 -10.70
N ALA A 50 -6.33 8.15 -9.94
CA ALA A 50 -4.89 7.98 -9.97
C ALA A 50 -4.41 7.36 -11.28
N VAL A 51 -5.15 6.34 -11.76
CA VAL A 51 -4.91 5.71 -13.07
C VAL A 51 -5.00 6.75 -14.17
N ASP A 52 -6.06 7.57 -14.19
CA ASP A 52 -6.25 8.63 -15.19
C ASP A 52 -5.06 9.62 -15.23
N ILE A 53 -4.56 10.04 -14.06
CA ILE A 53 -3.42 10.96 -13.95
C ILE A 53 -2.14 10.32 -14.51
N ILE A 54 -1.88 9.05 -14.18
CA ILE A 54 -0.70 8.32 -14.64
C ILE A 54 -0.75 8.15 -16.16
N GLU A 55 -1.90 7.75 -16.71
CA GLU A 55 -2.06 7.59 -18.14
C GLU A 55 -1.97 8.94 -18.89
N ALA A 56 -2.56 10.00 -18.35
CA ALA A 56 -2.46 11.35 -18.93
C ALA A 56 -1.00 11.85 -18.95
N LYS A 57 -0.22 11.52 -17.94
CA LYS A 57 1.21 11.85 -17.87
C LYS A 57 2.02 11.03 -18.88
N GLY A 58 1.70 9.74 -19.04
CA GLY A 58 2.35 8.86 -20.02
C GLY A 58 2.10 9.29 -21.48
N ARG A 59 0.92 9.85 -21.79
CA ARG A 59 0.59 10.37 -23.14
C ARG A 59 1.25 11.71 -23.49
N ARG A 60 1.86 12.41 -22.52
CA ARG A 60 2.57 13.69 -22.72
C ARG A 60 4.09 13.53 -22.84
N SER A 61 4.61 12.31 -22.69
CA SER A 61 6.05 11.99 -22.78
C SER A 61 6.42 11.42 -24.14
#